data_AF-A0A7V8SXX8-F1
#
_entry.id   AF-A0A7V8SXX8-F1
#
_cell.length_a   1.000
_cell.length_b   1.000
_cell.length_c   1.000
_cell.angle_alpha   90.00
_cell.angle_beta   90.00
_cell.angle_gamma   90.00
#
_symmetry.space_group_name_H-M   'P 1'
#
loop_
_entity.id
_entity.type
_entity.pdbx_description
1 polymer ?
#
loop_
_entity_poly.entity_id
_entity_poly.type
_entity_poly.pdbx_seq_one_letter_code
_entity_poly.pdbx_strand_id
1 'polypeptide(L)'
;MSGTAVQRTIAVLGSAVFFVVAPCTLAGLVPWSITGWQLQPPFLGLELTRGLGAILILAGVPGLIDAFARFALQGLGTPAPIAPPRNLVVTGLYRYVRNPIYVALVAIILGQAVLMGDWRL
;
A
#
# COMPACT_ATOMS: atom_id res chain seq x y z
N MET A 1 19.96 -8.88 31.75
CA MET A 1 20.29 -8.61 30.33
C MET A 1 19.17 -9.04 29.37
N SER A 2 17.88 -8.93 29.75
CA SER A 2 16.73 -9.45 28.98
C SER A 2 15.81 -8.38 28.36
N GLY A 3 16.01 -7.10 28.65
CA GLY A 3 15.11 -6.02 28.21
C GLY A 3 15.21 -5.69 26.71
N THR A 4 16.41 -5.77 26.12
CA THR A 4 16.65 -5.25 24.76
C THR A 4 16.12 -6.15 23.64
N ALA A 5 16.11 -7.48 23.82
CA ALA A 5 15.62 -8.41 22.81
C ALA A 5 14.09 -8.40 22.69
N VAL A 6 13.38 -8.43 23.82
CA VAL A 6 11.91 -8.38 23.86
C VAL A 6 11.39 -7.07 23.28
N GLN A 7 12.01 -5.95 23.64
CA GLN A 7 11.61 -4.62 23.16
C GLN A 7 11.88 -4.45 21.65
N ARG A 8 12.96 -5.05 21.12
CA ARG A 8 13.23 -5.11 19.68
C ARG A 8 12.19 -5.97 18.94
N THR A 9 11.83 -7.13 19.47
CA THR A 9 10.81 -8.01 18.86
C THR A 9 9.45 -7.34 18.82
N ILE A 10 9.05 -6.64 19.89
CA ILE A 10 7.81 -5.87 19.95
C ILE A 10 7.83 -4.71 18.94
N ALA A 11 8.95 -4.00 18.79
CA ALA A 11 9.07 -2.93 17.81
C ALA A 11 8.96 -3.44 16.36
N VAL A 12 9.57 -4.61 16.06
CA VAL A 12 9.48 -5.25 14.74
C VAL A 12 8.05 -5.73 14.47
N LEU A 13 7.41 -6.40 15.43
CA LEU A 13 6.03 -6.86 15.32
C LEU A 13 5.06 -5.68 15.19
N GLY A 14 5.16 -4.67 16.04
CA GLY A 14 4.31 -3.48 16.01
C GLY A 14 4.45 -2.70 14.71
N SER A 15 5.66 -2.63 14.16
CA SER A 15 5.89 -1.98 12.88
C SER A 15 5.40 -2.84 11.71
N ALA A 16 5.52 -4.16 11.75
CA ALA A 16 4.93 -5.06 10.76
C ALA A 16 3.39 -4.99 10.77
N VAL A 17 2.78 -4.85 11.95
CA VAL A 17 1.34 -4.61 12.08
C VAL A 17 0.98 -3.26 11.48
N PHE A 18 1.68 -2.18 11.81
CA PHE A 18 1.47 -0.85 11.20
C PHE A 18 1.57 -0.93 9.66
N PHE A 19 2.50 -1.74 9.17
CA PHE A 19 2.75 -1.95 7.75
C PHE A 19 1.61 -2.67 7.02
N VAL A 20 0.84 -3.52 7.68
CA VAL A 20 -0.37 -4.11 7.10
C VAL A 20 -1.57 -3.19 7.31
N VAL A 21 -1.71 -2.65 8.52
CA VAL A 21 -2.83 -1.81 8.92
C VAL A 21 -2.89 -0.54 8.09
N ALA A 22 -1.78 0.21 7.93
CA ALA A 22 -1.78 1.47 7.20
C ALA A 22 -2.29 1.36 5.75
N PRO A 23 -1.76 0.47 4.88
CA PRO A 23 -2.28 0.32 3.53
C PRO A 23 -3.68 -0.29 3.51
N CYS A 24 -4.03 -1.23 4.40
CA CYS A 24 -5.40 -1.75 4.48
C CYS A 24 -6.40 -0.67 4.91
N THR A 25 -6.01 0.25 5.78
CA THR A 25 -6.83 1.39 6.16
C THR A 25 -6.97 2.35 4.98
N LEU A 26 -5.86 2.74 4.36
CA LEU A 26 -5.85 3.74 3.28
C LEU A 26 -6.49 3.25 1.98
N ALA A 27 -6.27 1.99 1.60
CA ALA A 27 -6.80 1.41 0.35
C ALA A 27 -8.03 0.51 0.59
N GLY A 28 -8.47 0.33 1.83
CA GLY A 28 -9.65 -0.48 2.15
C GLY A 28 -10.69 0.32 2.92
N LEU A 29 -10.39 0.70 4.16
CA LEU A 29 -11.34 1.36 5.06
C LEU A 29 -11.72 2.77 4.60
N VAL A 30 -10.77 3.57 4.12
CA VAL A 30 -11.05 4.93 3.64
C VAL A 30 -11.95 4.90 2.40
N PRO A 31 -11.63 4.15 1.33
CA PRO A 31 -12.54 3.94 0.21
C PRO A 31 -13.91 3.41 0.64
N TRP A 32 -13.93 2.40 1.53
CA TRP A 32 -15.16 1.84 2.08
C TRP A 32 -16.04 2.91 2.74
N SER A 33 -15.44 3.78 3.56
CA SER A 33 -16.16 4.82 4.29
C SER A 33 -16.73 5.91 3.37
N ILE A 34 -16.13 6.12 2.19
CA ILE A 34 -16.54 7.14 1.22
C ILE A 34 -17.59 6.60 0.25
N THR A 35 -17.39 5.39 -0.28
CA THR A 35 -18.25 4.82 -1.34
C THR A 35 -19.26 3.81 -0.83
N GLY A 36 -19.09 3.28 0.38
CA GLY A 36 -19.90 2.16 0.90
C GLY A 36 -19.79 0.89 0.05
N TRP A 37 -18.79 0.80 -0.83
CA TRP A 37 -18.66 -0.23 -1.87
C TRP A 37 -19.83 -0.29 -2.86
N GLN A 38 -20.51 0.83 -3.04
CA GLN A 38 -21.55 0.96 -4.04
C GLN A 38 -20.90 1.20 -5.41
N LEU A 39 -21.24 0.35 -6.38
CA LEU A 39 -20.83 0.53 -7.76
C LEU A 39 -21.74 1.59 -8.40
N GLN A 40 -21.19 2.77 -8.65
CA GLN A 40 -21.83 3.81 -9.46
C GLN A 40 -21.82 3.39 -10.94
N PRO A 41 -22.62 4.08 -11.78
CA PRO A 41 -22.49 3.95 -13.23
C PRO A 41 -21.02 4.13 -13.64
N PRO A 42 -20.51 3.27 -14.54
CA PRO A 42 -19.12 3.36 -14.96
C PRO A 42 -18.85 4.72 -15.59
N PHE A 43 -17.63 5.23 -15.40
CA PHE A 43 -17.23 6.47 -16.04
C PHE A 43 -17.40 6.37 -17.56
N LEU A 44 -17.94 7.43 -18.15
CA LEU A 44 -18.24 7.53 -19.59
C LEU A 44 -19.26 6.49 -20.10
N GLY A 45 -19.95 5.76 -19.21
CA GLY A 45 -20.87 4.68 -19.60
C GLY A 45 -20.19 3.45 -20.21
N LEU A 46 -18.86 3.36 -20.12
CA LEU A 46 -18.06 2.30 -20.73
C LEU A 46 -17.59 1.31 -19.68
N GLU A 47 -18.00 0.05 -19.79
CA GLU A 47 -17.51 -1.04 -18.93
C GLU A 47 -15.99 -1.26 -19.07
N LEU A 48 -15.39 -0.79 -20.16
CA LEU A 48 -13.93 -0.80 -20.33
C LEU A 48 -13.21 -0.01 -19.23
N THR A 49 -13.81 1.07 -18.71
CA THR A 49 -13.20 1.84 -17.61
C THR A 49 -13.06 0.98 -16.36
N ARG A 50 -14.04 0.13 -16.04
CA ARG A 50 -13.93 -0.84 -14.95
C ARG A 50 -12.79 -1.82 -15.14
N GLY A 51 -12.60 -2.30 -16.37
CA GLY A 51 -11.46 -3.13 -16.74
C GLY A 51 -10.12 -2.43 -16.47
N LEU A 52 -10.00 -1.15 -16.84
CA LEU A 52 -8.81 -0.34 -16.55
C LEU A 52 -8.58 -0.13 -15.06
N GLY A 53 -9.65 0.14 -14.29
CA GLY A 53 -9.59 0.25 -12.84
C GLY A 53 -9.09 -1.03 -12.17
N ALA A 54 -9.60 -2.19 -12.60
CA ALA A 54 -9.14 -3.48 -12.13
C ALA A 54 -7.66 -3.74 -12.48
N ILE A 55 -7.22 -3.41 -13.70
CA ILE A 55 -5.81 -3.55 -14.11
C ILE A 55 -4.90 -2.66 -13.25
N LEU A 56 -5.30 -1.43 -12.96
CA LEU A 56 -4.56 -0.51 -12.08
C LEU A 56 -4.38 -1.09 -10.68
N ILE A 57 -5.44 -1.65 -10.09
CA ILE A 57 -5.38 -2.32 -8.78
C ILE A 57 -4.45 -3.53 -8.86
N LEU A 58 -4.61 -4.39 -9.87
CA LEU A 58 -3.82 -5.60 -10.05
C LEU A 58 -2.33 -5.31 -10.33
N ALA A 59 -1.99 -4.16 -10.90
CA ALA A 59 -0.61 -3.71 -11.06
C ALA A 59 -0.06 -3.06 -9.77
N GLY A 60 -0.89 -2.31 -9.05
CA GLY A 60 -0.52 -1.61 -7.82
C GLY A 60 -0.27 -2.57 -6.65
N VAL A 61 -1.09 -3.60 -6.47
CA VAL A 61 -0.98 -4.54 -5.34
C VAL A 61 0.37 -5.27 -5.31
N PRO A 62 0.85 -5.91 -6.40
CA PRO A 62 2.18 -6.53 -6.41
C PRO A 62 3.30 -5.50 -6.20
N GLY A 63 3.16 -4.29 -6.74
CA GLY A 63 4.14 -3.22 -6.52
C GLY A 63 4.20 -2.77 -5.06
N LEU A 64 3.05 -2.71 -4.39
CA LEU A 64 2.95 -2.46 -2.96
C LEU A 64 3.62 -3.60 -2.19
N ILE A 65 3.27 -4.86 -2.47
CA ILE A 65 3.85 -6.03 -1.78
C ILE A 65 5.37 -6.11 -1.98
N ASP A 66 5.88 -5.90 -3.20
CA ASP A 66 7.33 -5.90 -3.49
C ASP A 66 8.04 -4.77 -2.75
N ALA A 67 7.50 -3.56 -2.81
CA ALA A 67 8.04 -2.41 -2.11
C ALA A 67 8.09 -2.64 -0.59
N PHE A 68 7.09 -3.35 -0.07
CA PHE A 68 6.95 -3.67 1.34
C PHE A 68 7.93 -4.78 1.76
N ALA A 69 7.96 -5.88 1.01
CA ALA A 69 8.84 -7.02 1.26
C ALA A 69 10.32 -6.62 1.29
N ARG A 70 10.74 -5.68 0.42
CA ARG A 70 12.13 -5.21 0.40
C ARG A 70 12.51 -4.40 1.64
N PHE A 71 11.58 -3.65 2.24
CA PHE A 71 11.86 -2.99 3.51
C PHE A 71 12.10 -4.00 4.64
N ALA A 72 11.28 -5.05 4.71
CA ALA A 72 11.45 -6.11 5.70
C ALA A 72 12.75 -6.93 5.46
N LEU A 73 13.00 -7.33 4.21
CA LEU A 73 14.10 -8.24 3.86
C LEU A 73 15.46 -7.54 3.74
N GLN A 74 15.51 -6.32 3.19
CA GLN A 74 16.76 -5.60 2.91
C GLN A 74 16.99 -4.45 3.89
N GLY A 75 15.93 -3.70 4.20
CA GLY A 75 15.99 -2.58 5.14
C GLY A 75 16.22 -3.01 6.60
N LEU A 76 15.95 -4.28 6.94
CA LEU A 76 16.04 -4.84 8.30
C LEU A 76 15.32 -3.97 9.35
N GLY A 77 14.21 -3.38 8.92
CA GLY A 77 13.40 -2.44 9.67
C GLY A 77 12.16 -2.09 8.87
N THR A 78 11.48 -1.02 9.24
CA THR A 78 10.22 -0.61 8.63
C THR A 78 10.24 0.88 8.35
N PRO A 79 9.40 1.40 7.43
CA PRO A 79 9.26 2.84 7.27
C PRO A 79 8.59 3.53 8.47
N ALA A 80 8.12 2.78 9.49
CA ALA A 80 7.58 3.37 10.69
C ALA A 80 8.71 4.01 11.55
N PRO A 81 8.49 5.21 12.13
CA PRO A 81 9.49 5.90 12.96
C PRO A 81 9.97 5.09 14.17
N ILE A 82 9.16 4.11 14.61
CA ILE A 82 9.38 3.26 15.79
C ILE A 82 10.53 2.26 15.55
N ALA A 83 10.75 1.85 14.29
CA ALA A 83 11.82 0.91 13.91
C ALA A 83 12.38 1.28 12.53
N PRO A 84 13.21 2.35 12.44
CA PRO A 84 13.74 2.83 11.18
C PRO A 84 14.62 1.77 10.49
N PRO A 85 14.65 1.76 9.14
CA PRO A 85 15.46 0.81 8.39
C PRO A 85 16.94 1.08 8.64
N ARG A 86 17.73 0.01 8.78
CA ARG A 86 19.18 0.07 8.99
C ARG A 86 19.97 0.19 7.70
N ASN A 87 19.40 -0.34 6.61
CA ASN A 87 20.00 -0.28 5.29
C ASN A 87 19.07 0.47 4.34
N LEU A 88 19.68 1.25 3.43
CA LEU A 88 18.95 1.88 2.36
C LEU A 88 18.50 0.83 1.34
N VAL A 89 17.21 0.80 1.02
CA VAL A 89 16.64 -0.09 0.01
C VAL A 89 16.68 0.61 -1.34
N VAL A 90 17.51 0.10 -2.26
CA VAL A 90 17.69 0.68 -3.62
C VAL A 90 17.37 -0.31 -4.75
N THR A 91 16.86 -1.49 -4.42
CA THR A 91 16.60 -2.55 -5.39
C THR A 91 15.12 -2.62 -5.79
N GLY A 92 14.80 -3.26 -6.91
CA GLY A 92 13.41 -3.44 -7.37
C GLY A 92 12.77 -2.15 -7.83
N LEU A 93 11.56 -1.83 -7.36
CA LEU A 93 10.88 -0.58 -7.69
C LEU A 93 11.59 0.67 -7.14
N TYR A 94 12.35 0.52 -6.05
CA TYR A 94 13.16 1.61 -5.48
C TYR A 94 14.29 2.09 -6.41
N ARG A 95 14.62 1.32 -7.46
CA ARG A 95 15.60 1.75 -8.48
C ARG A 95 15.05 2.81 -9.44
N TYR A 96 13.72 2.88 -9.57
CA TYR A 96 13.04 3.80 -10.49
C TYR A 96 12.47 5.01 -9.78
N VAL A 97 11.87 4.81 -8.60
CA VAL A 97 11.23 5.88 -7.84
C VAL A 97 11.67 5.79 -6.38
N ARG A 98 11.93 6.93 -5.74
CA ARG A 98 12.34 6.99 -4.32
C ARG A 98 11.27 6.44 -3.37
N ASN A 99 10.02 6.51 -3.80
CA ASN A 99 8.82 6.28 -2.98
C ASN A 99 7.79 5.38 -3.72
N PRO A 100 8.15 4.13 -4.07
CA PRO A 100 7.29 3.24 -4.85
C PRO A 100 6.01 2.82 -4.10
N ILE A 101 6.03 2.85 -2.76
CA ILE A 101 4.84 2.63 -1.92
C ILE A 101 3.72 3.60 -2.27
N TYR A 102 4.04 4.89 -2.39
CA TYR A 102 3.06 5.92 -2.71
C TYR A 102 2.53 5.76 -4.14
N VAL A 103 3.39 5.41 -5.08
CA VAL A 103 2.99 5.14 -6.48
C VAL A 103 1.99 3.99 -6.53
N ALA A 104 2.29 2.90 -5.82
CA ALA A 104 1.40 1.74 -5.75
C ALA A 104 0.06 2.08 -5.08
N LEU A 105 0.07 2.80 -3.96
CA LEU A 105 -1.14 3.25 -3.28
C LEU A 105 -2.01 4.15 -4.16
N VAL A 106 -1.41 5.13 -4.83
CA VAL A 106 -2.13 6.02 -5.76
C VAL A 106 -2.72 5.22 -6.92
N ALA A 107 -1.99 4.27 -7.49
CA ALA A 107 -2.51 3.41 -8.55
C ALA A 107 -3.70 2.57 -8.07
N ILE A 108 -3.66 2.04 -6.85
CA ILE A 108 -4.77 1.29 -6.26
C ILE A 108 -5.99 2.19 -6.04
N ILE A 109 -5.83 3.36 -5.40
CA ILE A 109 -6.93 4.28 -5.08
C ILE A 109 -7.57 4.82 -6.37
N LEU A 110 -6.77 5.24 -7.35
CA LEU A 110 -7.28 5.65 -8.66
C LEU A 110 -7.96 4.48 -9.39
N GLY A 111 -7.39 3.29 -9.30
CA GLY A 111 -8.02 2.09 -9.84
C GLY A 111 -9.38 1.80 -9.21
N GLN A 112 -9.52 2.01 -7.89
CA GLN A 112 -10.78 1.91 -7.16
C GLN A 112 -11.77 2.98 -7.59
N ALA A 113 -11.36 4.24 -7.71
CA ALA A 113 -12.20 5.34 -8.20
C ALA A 113 -12.79 4.97 -9.57
N VAL A 114 -11.93 4.54 -10.50
CA VAL A 114 -12.30 4.19 -11.86
C VAL A 114 -13.18 2.94 -11.91
N LEU A 115 -12.86 1.91 -11.11
CA LEU A 115 -13.63 0.67 -11.03
C LEU A 115 -15.03 0.91 -10.46
N MET A 116 -15.12 1.74 -9.42
CA MET A 116 -16.38 2.05 -8.73
C MET A 116 -17.20 3.11 -9.47
N GLY A 117 -16.60 3.87 -10.38
CA GLY A 117 -17.27 5.00 -11.05
C GLY A 117 -17.51 6.18 -10.12
N ASP A 118 -16.75 6.30 -9.02
CA ASP A 118 -16.94 7.32 -8.00
C ASP A 118 -15.77 8.31 -7.99
N TRP A 119 -16.06 9.59 -8.19
CA TRP A 119 -15.08 10.67 -8.26
C TRP A 119 -14.62 11.17 -6.89
N ARG A 120 -15.25 10.71 -5.82
CA ARG A 120 -14.91 11.08 -4.44
C ARG A 120 -13.65 10.35 -3.92
N LEU A 121 -13.19 9.34 -4.67
CA LEU A 121 -11.95 8.60 -4.48
C LEU A 121 -10.82 9.21 -5.32
#